data_AF-A0A916VR83-F1
#
_entry.id   AF-A0A916VR83-F1
#
_cell.length_a   1.000
_cell.length_b   1.000
_cell.length_c   1.000
_cell.angle_alpha   90.00
_cell.angle_beta   90.00
_cell.angle_gamma   90.00
#
_symmetry.space_group_name_H-M   'P 1'
#
loop_
_entity.id
_entity.type
_entity.pdbx_description
1 polymer ?
#
loop_
_entity_poly.entity_id
_entity_poly.type
_entity_poly.pdbx_seq_one_letter_code
_entity_poly.pdbx_strand_id
1 'polypeptide(L)'
;MLNQQKQNLVENYRTYGETQKQIENLESAISVYREIIKIEPQSSDYYELGMLLVKQEDFEGALLCYEEILKMQSWSEDKAQKNVTLGIALIKAGKLREIINCYHKIFDKNIQNLEFYYQFSISISTAGLISEAVTFFKELPKAQFPKQVKQSTNVSSNSIYDLLWDALNQTNSDNLDLNQDLEGLELKSQEIQKHFSRKELKVFQIDKLHPKHIKYIKNSGIVLEYVKLIIIENPHLENIYINYFESTNGVVQTRTNNVKKKELKKDTGEYKYQAIEFTQSLVEFGYIYAVCPLSGRVVRSNTSFYLERLTLIYRFEGEEVFYIILNNFIGSKAALYIPKLNICIAFSGTKKTVTNIPQHIANKISKFQSYAVSNWRDVENYLGNVNKSLVEVYGTMKNLGHFFWQDVTGIYYLYEQNLLEKIDYFCGGWNQYLNLLSIFPEIPENKILDMSEMSGEEQFRFMLKNNFFCVRITDAFIKQTVGNRIAQAAYNLCSQEFIAEVRKAKENNNLLLWINVRTHNKVWVDQDENYPKIINSLIDDFSDLRIGIVFDGTPDASDSVKKLSKKPNQR
;
A
#
# COMPACT_ATOMS: atom_id res chain seq x y z
N MET A 1 -8.85 32.16 -41.49
CA MET A 1 -10.28 32.45 -41.74
C MET A 1 -11.09 31.16 -41.93
N LEU A 2 -10.74 30.27 -42.87
CA LEU A 2 -11.48 29.01 -43.11
C LEU A 2 -11.51 28.05 -41.90
N ASN A 3 -10.38 27.83 -41.21
CA ASN A 3 -10.36 26.99 -39.99
C ASN A 3 -11.22 27.55 -38.86
N GLN A 4 -11.29 28.88 -38.75
CA GLN A 4 -12.08 29.53 -37.71
C GLN A 4 -13.59 29.49 -38.02
N GLN A 5 -13.96 29.56 -39.30
CA GLN A 5 -15.34 29.31 -39.75
C GLN A 5 -15.75 27.85 -39.53
N LYS A 6 -14.85 26.90 -39.79
CA LYS A 6 -15.09 25.47 -39.52
C LYS A 6 -15.26 25.19 -38.03
N GLN A 7 -14.43 25.78 -37.17
CA GLN A 7 -14.56 25.67 -35.71
C GLN A 7 -15.87 26.28 -35.19
N ASN A 8 -16.23 27.48 -35.65
CA ASN A 8 -17.50 28.11 -35.27
C ASN A 8 -18.70 27.29 -35.74
N LEU A 9 -18.62 26.66 -36.92
CA LEU A 9 -19.66 25.77 -37.42
C LEU A 9 -19.81 24.56 -36.49
N VAL A 10 -18.72 23.87 -36.16
CA VAL A 10 -18.75 22.71 -35.25
C VAL A 10 -19.32 23.08 -33.87
N GLU A 11 -18.95 24.24 -33.32
CA GLU A 11 -19.43 24.68 -32.02
C GLU A 11 -20.93 25.02 -32.01
N ASN A 12 -21.42 25.62 -33.10
CA ASN A 12 -22.86 25.86 -33.30
C ASN A 12 -23.63 24.53 -33.39
N TYR A 13 -23.11 23.55 -34.14
CA TYR A 13 -23.72 22.22 -34.24
C TYR A 13 -23.69 21.49 -32.89
N ARG A 14 -22.61 21.61 -32.09
CA ARG A 14 -22.57 21.05 -30.72
C ARG A 14 -23.63 21.64 -29.82
N THR A 15 -23.78 22.97 -29.83
CA THR A 15 -24.81 23.67 -29.05
C THR A 15 -26.22 23.21 -29.46
N TYR A 16 -26.45 23.05 -30.77
CA TYR A 16 -27.72 22.55 -31.29
C TYR A 16 -27.97 21.08 -30.88
N GLY A 17 -26.97 20.21 -30.99
CA GLY A 17 -27.05 18.81 -30.56
C GLY A 17 -27.36 18.68 -29.06
N GLU A 18 -26.74 19.50 -28.23
CA GLU A 18 -27.02 19.55 -26.79
C GLU A 18 -28.44 20.04 -26.51
N THR A 19 -28.93 21.03 -27.25
CA THR A 19 -30.32 21.49 -27.13
C THR A 19 -31.31 20.38 -27.50
N GLN A 20 -31.04 19.65 -28.59
CA GLN A 20 -31.88 18.52 -29.02
C GLN A 20 -31.91 17.39 -27.98
N LYS A 21 -30.77 17.11 -27.32
CA LYS A 21 -30.71 16.18 -26.19
C LYS A 21 -31.57 16.62 -25.02
N GLN A 22 -31.55 17.92 -24.67
CA GLN A 22 -32.30 18.47 -23.54
C GLN A 22 -33.82 18.40 -23.75
N ILE A 23 -34.29 18.49 -24.99
CA ILE A 23 -35.70 18.34 -25.35
C ILE A 23 -36.09 16.90 -25.71
N GLU A 24 -35.21 15.92 -25.41
CA GLU A 24 -35.40 14.48 -25.65
C GLU A 24 -35.66 14.07 -27.12
N ASN A 25 -35.29 14.91 -28.07
CA ASN A 25 -35.37 14.58 -29.51
C ASN A 25 -34.12 13.79 -29.94
N LEU A 26 -34.12 12.49 -29.62
CA LEU A 26 -32.98 11.59 -29.82
C LEU A 26 -32.55 11.49 -31.30
N GLU A 27 -33.51 11.37 -32.23
CA GLU A 27 -33.20 11.25 -33.66
C GLU A 27 -32.51 12.49 -34.21
N SER A 28 -33.01 13.68 -33.85
CA SER A 28 -32.40 14.95 -34.27
C SER A 28 -31.01 15.10 -33.67
N ALA A 29 -30.84 14.78 -32.38
CA ALA A 29 -29.52 14.83 -31.73
C ALA A 29 -28.51 13.89 -32.42
N ILE A 30 -28.91 12.65 -32.74
CA ILE A 30 -28.06 11.68 -33.44
C ILE A 30 -27.66 12.19 -34.82
N SER A 31 -28.62 12.73 -35.58
CA SER A 31 -28.32 13.31 -36.89
C SER A 31 -27.28 14.42 -36.79
N VAL A 32 -27.40 15.29 -35.78
CA VAL A 32 -26.47 16.39 -35.54
C VAL A 32 -25.07 15.88 -35.22
N TYR A 33 -24.93 14.93 -34.29
CA TYR A 33 -23.60 14.40 -33.95
C TYR A 33 -22.97 13.61 -35.10
N ARG A 34 -23.76 12.93 -35.95
CA ARG A 34 -23.26 12.30 -37.19
C ARG A 34 -22.68 13.34 -38.16
N GLU A 35 -23.27 14.52 -38.27
CA GLU A 35 -22.71 15.62 -39.08
C GLU A 35 -21.45 16.22 -38.45
N ILE A 36 -21.42 16.41 -37.12
CA ILE A 36 -20.23 16.91 -36.41
C ILE A 36 -19.02 16.01 -36.67
N ILE A 37 -19.20 14.69 -36.57
CA ILE A 37 -18.14 13.70 -36.76
C ILE A 37 -17.54 13.71 -38.18
N LYS A 38 -18.33 14.10 -39.20
CA LYS A 38 -17.83 14.24 -40.59
C LYS A 38 -16.91 15.46 -40.76
N ILE A 39 -17.03 16.48 -39.91
CA ILE A 39 -16.34 17.76 -40.07
C ILE A 39 -14.97 17.73 -39.36
N GLU A 40 -14.99 17.55 -38.04
CA GLU A 40 -13.79 17.51 -37.20
C GLU A 40 -14.10 16.69 -35.93
N PRO A 41 -13.94 15.37 -35.98
CA PRO A 41 -14.38 14.51 -34.90
C PRO A 41 -13.48 14.63 -33.68
N GLN A 42 -14.08 14.81 -32.51
CA GLN A 42 -13.41 14.68 -31.23
C GLN A 42 -13.97 13.49 -30.44
N SER A 43 -13.19 12.99 -29.49
CA SER A 43 -13.63 11.91 -28.58
C SER A 43 -14.93 12.26 -27.84
N SER A 44 -15.17 13.55 -27.55
CA SER A 44 -16.44 14.01 -26.98
C SER A 44 -17.62 13.80 -27.90
N ASP A 45 -17.46 14.03 -29.21
CA ASP A 45 -18.55 13.94 -30.18
C ASP A 45 -18.97 12.47 -30.38
N TYR A 46 -17.99 11.55 -30.45
CA TYR A 46 -18.26 10.10 -30.43
C TYR A 46 -18.90 9.64 -29.12
N TYR A 47 -18.51 10.21 -27.98
CA TYR A 47 -19.13 9.87 -26.69
C TYR A 47 -20.61 10.25 -26.67
N GLU A 48 -20.95 11.48 -27.10
CA GLU A 48 -22.34 11.94 -27.11
C GLU A 48 -23.19 11.10 -28.08
N LEU A 49 -22.68 10.83 -29.28
CA LEU A 49 -23.36 9.95 -30.24
C LEU A 49 -23.53 8.54 -29.65
N GLY A 50 -22.48 7.96 -29.08
CA GLY A 50 -22.54 6.61 -28.50
C GLY A 50 -23.57 6.50 -27.38
N MET A 51 -23.65 7.49 -26.48
CA MET A 51 -24.65 7.50 -25.41
C MET A 51 -26.08 7.64 -25.94
N LEU A 52 -26.29 8.44 -26.99
CA LEU A 52 -27.58 8.53 -27.67
C LEU A 52 -27.99 7.21 -28.33
N LEU A 53 -27.04 6.52 -28.94
CA LEU A 53 -27.26 5.22 -29.58
C LEU A 53 -27.56 4.13 -28.55
N VAL A 54 -26.91 4.14 -27.38
CA VAL A 54 -27.28 3.26 -26.26
C VAL A 54 -28.72 3.51 -25.81
N LYS A 55 -29.18 4.77 -25.75
CA LYS A 55 -30.58 5.09 -25.41
C LYS A 55 -31.58 4.63 -26.46
N GLN A 56 -31.17 4.55 -27.73
CA GLN A 56 -31.97 4.00 -28.82
C GLN A 56 -31.81 2.49 -29.00
N GLU A 57 -31.04 1.82 -28.13
CA GLU A 57 -30.70 0.40 -28.24
C GLU A 57 -29.95 0.01 -29.53
N ASP A 58 -29.38 0.99 -30.26
CA ASP A 58 -28.43 0.76 -31.36
C ASP A 58 -27.03 0.52 -30.79
N PHE A 59 -26.86 -0.68 -30.21
CA PHE A 59 -25.62 -1.05 -29.53
C PHE A 59 -24.45 -1.24 -30.50
N GLU A 60 -24.71 -1.66 -31.73
CA GLU A 60 -23.70 -1.80 -32.77
C GLU A 60 -23.11 -0.44 -33.16
N GLY A 61 -23.96 0.57 -33.37
CA GLY A 61 -23.52 1.94 -33.61
C GLY A 61 -22.78 2.54 -32.41
N ALA A 62 -23.25 2.25 -31.19
CA ALA A 62 -22.56 2.68 -29.97
C ALA A 62 -21.19 2.02 -29.77
N LEU A 63 -21.04 0.74 -30.13
CA LEU A 63 -19.75 0.03 -30.12
C LEU A 63 -18.77 0.61 -31.13
N LEU A 64 -19.23 1.00 -32.33
CA LEU A 64 -18.37 1.71 -33.30
C LEU A 64 -17.89 3.05 -32.73
N CYS A 65 -18.77 3.82 -32.09
CA CYS A 65 -18.38 5.06 -31.40
C CYS A 65 -17.35 4.78 -30.29
N TYR A 66 -17.53 3.71 -29.54
CA TYR A 66 -16.62 3.27 -28.50
C TYR A 66 -15.24 2.89 -29.05
N GLU A 67 -15.18 2.13 -30.15
CA GLU A 67 -13.94 1.80 -30.85
C GLU A 67 -13.18 3.06 -31.30
N GLU A 68 -13.87 4.06 -31.86
CA GLU A 68 -13.23 5.31 -32.28
C GLU A 68 -12.67 6.10 -31.09
N ILE A 69 -13.39 6.15 -29.96
CA ILE A 69 -12.88 6.76 -28.72
C ILE A 69 -11.59 6.06 -28.26
N LEU A 70 -11.57 4.72 -28.27
CA LEU A 70 -10.41 3.93 -27.89
C LEU A 70 -9.20 4.17 -28.82
N LYS A 71 -9.41 4.28 -30.14
CA LYS A 71 -8.33 4.59 -31.11
C LYS A 71 -7.72 5.98 -30.90
N MET A 72 -8.51 6.93 -30.42
CA MET A 72 -8.07 8.30 -30.16
C MET A 72 -7.24 8.45 -28.87
N GLN A 73 -7.09 7.40 -28.07
CA GLN A 73 -6.60 7.57 -26.71
C GLN A 73 -5.11 7.91 -26.58
N SER A 74 -4.87 9.01 -25.86
CA SER A 74 -3.99 9.02 -24.69
C SER A 74 -4.86 9.00 -23.43
N TRP A 75 -4.65 8.06 -22.50
CA TRP A 75 -5.31 8.12 -21.19
C TRP A 75 -4.68 9.28 -20.39
N SER A 76 -5.45 10.34 -20.19
CA SER A 76 -5.27 11.26 -19.07
C SER A 76 -6.49 11.15 -18.18
N GLU A 77 -6.33 11.30 -16.86
CA GLU A 77 -7.40 11.22 -15.85
C GLU A 77 -8.65 12.02 -16.26
N ASP A 78 -8.48 13.22 -16.83
CA ASP A 78 -9.58 14.08 -17.30
C ASP A 78 -10.27 13.59 -18.60
N LYS A 79 -9.58 12.82 -19.46
CA LYS A 79 -10.15 12.30 -20.73
C LYS A 79 -10.72 10.89 -20.58
N ALA A 80 -10.31 10.16 -19.54
CA ALA A 80 -10.71 8.78 -19.28
C ALA A 80 -12.20 8.64 -18.90
N GLN A 81 -12.80 9.63 -18.24
CA GLN A 81 -14.14 9.51 -17.66
C GLN A 81 -15.25 9.24 -18.70
N LYS A 82 -15.18 9.89 -19.88
CA LYS A 82 -16.18 9.72 -20.94
C LYS A 82 -16.13 8.32 -21.57
N ASN A 83 -14.92 7.83 -21.89
CA ASN A 83 -14.71 6.46 -22.36
C ASN A 83 -15.26 5.46 -21.35
N VAL A 84 -14.84 5.58 -20.09
CA VAL A 84 -15.28 4.70 -19.00
C VAL A 84 -16.81 4.64 -18.89
N THR A 85 -17.47 5.80 -18.99
CA THR A 85 -18.94 5.89 -18.85
C THR A 85 -19.68 5.17 -19.98
N LEU A 86 -19.30 5.39 -21.25
CA LEU A 86 -19.92 4.70 -22.38
C LEU A 86 -19.65 3.19 -22.33
N GLY A 87 -18.41 2.79 -21.99
CA GLY A 87 -18.05 1.39 -21.83
C GLY A 87 -18.89 0.69 -20.75
N ILE A 88 -19.08 1.33 -19.59
CA ILE A 88 -19.95 0.82 -18.52
C ILE A 88 -21.40 0.72 -18.98
N ALA A 89 -21.92 1.72 -19.73
CA ALA A 89 -23.28 1.68 -20.25
C ALA A 89 -23.50 0.49 -21.20
N LEU A 90 -22.53 0.22 -22.08
CA LEU A 90 -22.55 -0.94 -22.99
C LEU A 90 -22.44 -2.28 -22.23
N ILE A 91 -21.63 -2.35 -21.17
CA ILE A 91 -21.56 -3.55 -20.32
C ILE A 91 -22.92 -3.80 -19.62
N LYS A 92 -23.58 -2.75 -19.10
CA LYS A 92 -24.93 -2.86 -18.52
C LYS A 92 -25.98 -3.30 -19.56
N ALA A 93 -25.76 -3.00 -20.83
CA ALA A 93 -26.56 -3.50 -21.95
C ALA A 93 -26.16 -4.92 -22.42
N GLY A 94 -25.27 -5.62 -21.69
CA GLY A 94 -24.88 -7.00 -21.98
C GLY A 94 -23.75 -7.16 -23.00
N LYS A 95 -23.10 -6.07 -23.44
CA LYS A 95 -22.11 -6.06 -24.53
C LYS A 95 -20.66 -6.26 -24.08
N LEU A 96 -20.43 -6.97 -22.98
CA LEU A 96 -19.09 -7.15 -22.40
C LEU A 96 -18.11 -7.84 -23.38
N ARG A 97 -18.57 -8.86 -24.12
CA ARG A 97 -17.70 -9.61 -25.05
C ARG A 97 -17.24 -8.72 -26.21
N GLU A 98 -18.12 -7.87 -26.70
CA GLU A 98 -17.85 -6.92 -27.76
C GLU A 98 -16.86 -5.83 -27.30
N ILE A 99 -17.01 -5.35 -26.07
CA ILE A 99 -16.03 -4.43 -25.45
C ILE A 99 -14.64 -5.10 -25.34
N ILE A 100 -14.57 -6.36 -24.89
CA ILE A 100 -13.33 -7.14 -24.88
C ILE A 100 -12.70 -7.22 -26.28
N ASN A 101 -13.52 -7.49 -27.31
CA ASN A 101 -13.05 -7.53 -28.70
C ASN A 101 -12.53 -6.17 -29.18
N CYS A 102 -13.16 -5.06 -28.79
CA CYS A 102 -12.67 -3.71 -29.11
C CYS A 102 -11.27 -3.49 -28.53
N TYR A 103 -11.05 -3.86 -27.27
CA TYR A 103 -9.73 -3.77 -26.62
C TYR A 103 -8.68 -4.66 -27.30
N HIS A 104 -9.04 -5.90 -27.64
CA HIS A 104 -8.14 -6.80 -28.35
C HIS A 104 -7.76 -6.24 -29.72
N LYS A 105 -8.72 -5.71 -30.47
CA LYS A 105 -8.51 -5.14 -31.81
C LYS A 105 -7.62 -3.89 -31.77
N ILE A 106 -7.80 -3.03 -30.77
CA ILE A 106 -7.11 -1.72 -30.71
C ILE A 106 -5.74 -1.83 -30.06
N PHE A 107 -5.60 -2.66 -29.02
CA PHE A 107 -4.35 -2.78 -28.26
C PHE A 107 -3.57 -4.06 -28.56
N ASP A 108 -4.09 -4.94 -29.42
CA ASP A 108 -3.45 -6.17 -29.92
C ASP A 108 -2.87 -7.09 -28.83
N LYS A 109 -3.54 -7.16 -27.68
CA LYS A 109 -3.05 -7.87 -26.48
C LYS A 109 -1.58 -7.55 -26.15
N ASN A 110 -1.13 -6.32 -26.43
CA ASN A 110 0.24 -5.90 -26.19
C ASN A 110 0.45 -5.59 -24.71
N ILE A 111 1.47 -6.19 -24.11
CA ILE A 111 1.81 -6.01 -22.69
C ILE A 111 2.10 -4.54 -22.32
N GLN A 112 2.60 -3.74 -23.26
CA GLN A 112 2.84 -2.31 -23.03
C GLN A 112 1.53 -1.52 -22.83
N ASN A 113 0.41 -2.08 -23.27
CA ASN A 113 -0.94 -1.51 -23.14
C ASN A 113 -1.73 -2.11 -21.96
N LEU A 114 -1.09 -2.91 -21.09
CA LEU A 114 -1.72 -3.56 -19.94
C LEU A 114 -2.46 -2.56 -19.02
N GLU A 115 -1.93 -1.34 -18.92
CA GLU A 115 -2.56 -0.26 -18.16
C GLU A 115 -4.00 0.02 -18.56
N PHE A 116 -4.31 0.01 -19.85
CA PHE A 116 -5.67 0.24 -20.31
C PHE A 116 -6.64 -0.85 -19.87
N TYR A 117 -6.16 -2.09 -19.74
CA TYR A 117 -6.99 -3.22 -19.33
C TYR A 117 -7.29 -3.17 -17.83
N TYR A 118 -6.28 -3.04 -16.98
CA TYR A 118 -6.53 -3.06 -15.54
C TYR A 118 -7.23 -1.78 -15.06
N GLN A 119 -6.94 -0.60 -15.64
CA GLN A 119 -7.62 0.64 -15.25
C GLN A 119 -9.11 0.59 -15.61
N PHE A 120 -9.45 0.05 -16.77
CA PHE A 120 -10.85 -0.16 -17.13
C PHE A 120 -11.52 -1.22 -16.25
N SER A 121 -10.82 -2.32 -15.92
CA SER A 121 -11.33 -3.31 -14.95
C SER A 121 -11.66 -2.68 -13.60
N ILE A 122 -10.74 -1.86 -13.06
CA ILE A 122 -10.96 -1.10 -11.83
C ILE A 122 -12.17 -0.18 -11.97
N SER A 123 -12.34 0.48 -13.11
CA SER A 123 -13.49 1.35 -13.38
C SER A 123 -14.82 0.59 -13.42
N ILE A 124 -14.84 -0.59 -14.03
CA ILE A 124 -16.01 -1.50 -14.04
C ILE A 124 -16.35 -1.93 -12.61
N SER A 125 -15.36 -2.33 -11.82
CA SER A 125 -15.51 -2.70 -10.40
C SER A 125 -15.98 -1.52 -9.53
N THR A 126 -15.50 -0.31 -9.84
CA THR A 126 -15.97 0.95 -9.20
C THR A 126 -17.45 1.21 -9.47
N ALA A 127 -17.97 0.80 -10.62
CA ALA A 127 -19.38 0.89 -10.96
C ALA A 127 -20.25 -0.23 -10.34
N GLY A 128 -19.67 -1.12 -9.54
CA GLY A 128 -20.35 -2.24 -8.88
C GLY A 128 -20.48 -3.51 -9.74
N LEU A 129 -19.95 -3.51 -10.97
CA LEU A 129 -20.03 -4.62 -11.93
C LEU A 129 -18.84 -5.58 -11.76
N ILE A 130 -18.67 -6.14 -10.57
CA ILE A 130 -17.43 -6.84 -10.19
C ILE A 130 -17.22 -8.14 -11.01
N SER A 131 -18.29 -8.88 -11.31
CA SER A 131 -18.21 -10.10 -12.13
C SER A 131 -17.70 -9.81 -13.54
N GLU A 132 -18.19 -8.72 -14.13
CA GLU A 132 -17.77 -8.22 -15.44
C GLU A 132 -16.34 -7.70 -15.38
N ALA A 133 -15.98 -7.00 -14.30
CA ALA A 133 -14.61 -6.54 -14.06
C ALA A 133 -13.62 -7.71 -13.98
N VAL A 134 -13.95 -8.79 -13.26
CA VAL A 134 -13.13 -10.01 -13.20
C VAL A 134 -13.00 -10.66 -14.57
N THR A 135 -14.10 -10.75 -15.30
CA THR A 135 -14.11 -11.32 -16.66
C THR A 135 -13.21 -10.52 -17.59
N PHE A 136 -13.30 -9.19 -17.56
CA PHE A 136 -12.46 -8.31 -18.35
C PHE A 136 -10.98 -8.36 -17.89
N PHE A 137 -10.73 -8.39 -16.59
CA PHE A 137 -9.38 -8.48 -16.03
C PHE A 137 -8.67 -9.80 -16.38
N LYS A 138 -9.41 -10.90 -16.59
CA LYS A 138 -8.85 -12.17 -17.08
C LYS A 138 -8.28 -12.08 -18.51
N GLU A 139 -8.68 -11.06 -19.27
CA GLU A 139 -8.17 -10.77 -20.62
C GLU A 139 -6.94 -9.86 -20.62
N LEU A 140 -6.35 -9.56 -19.46
CA LEU A 140 -5.07 -8.85 -19.39
C LEU A 140 -4.04 -9.49 -20.35
N PRO A 141 -3.32 -8.68 -21.14
CA PRO A 141 -2.22 -9.14 -21.97
C PRO A 141 -1.27 -10.05 -21.19
N LYS A 142 -1.03 -11.27 -21.71
CA LYS A 142 -0.16 -12.26 -21.08
C LYS A 142 1.20 -12.26 -21.75
N ALA A 143 2.26 -12.10 -20.97
CA ALA A 143 3.62 -12.35 -21.43
C ALA A 143 3.84 -13.85 -21.62
N GLN A 144 4.55 -14.25 -22.70
CA GLN A 144 5.08 -15.61 -22.78
C GLN A 144 6.16 -15.76 -21.73
N PHE A 145 5.90 -16.59 -20.72
CA PHE A 145 6.92 -16.97 -19.75
C PHE A 145 8.06 -17.69 -20.50
N PRO A 146 9.32 -17.24 -20.43
CA PRO A 146 10.42 -17.97 -21.04
C PRO A 146 10.49 -19.36 -20.39
N LYS A 147 10.52 -20.43 -21.20
CA LYS A 147 10.52 -21.84 -20.73
C LYS A 147 11.61 -22.14 -19.69
N GLN A 148 12.66 -21.31 -19.60
CA GLN A 148 13.61 -21.30 -18.50
C GLN A 148 13.99 -19.87 -18.15
N VAL A 149 13.72 -19.47 -16.91
CA VAL A 149 14.43 -18.36 -16.27
C VAL A 149 15.88 -18.81 -16.14
N LYS A 150 16.75 -18.39 -17.07
CA LYS A 150 18.18 -18.73 -17.02
C LYS A 150 18.74 -18.20 -15.71
N GLN A 151 19.18 -19.09 -14.83
CA GLN A 151 20.03 -18.73 -13.71
C GLN A 151 21.15 -17.82 -14.23
N SER A 152 21.41 -16.74 -13.51
CA SER A 152 22.72 -16.08 -13.61
C SER A 152 23.76 -17.16 -13.32
N THR A 153 24.51 -17.57 -14.34
CA THR A 153 25.47 -18.68 -14.35
C THR A 153 26.71 -18.39 -13.49
N ASN A 154 26.53 -18.13 -12.19
CA ASN A 154 27.57 -18.22 -11.18
C ASN A 154 27.28 -19.44 -10.30
N VAL A 155 27.36 -20.63 -10.91
CA VAL A 155 27.27 -21.94 -10.24
C VAL A 155 28.62 -22.32 -9.59
N SER A 156 29.59 -21.40 -9.54
CA SER A 156 30.95 -21.69 -9.08
C SER A 156 31.22 -21.40 -7.60
N SER A 157 30.19 -21.16 -6.76
CA SER A 157 30.40 -20.88 -5.33
C SER A 157 29.26 -21.34 -4.43
N ASN A 158 28.70 -22.54 -4.63
CA ASN A 158 27.54 -22.97 -3.84
C ASN A 158 27.97 -23.39 -2.44
N SER A 159 27.97 -22.41 -1.52
CA SER A 159 28.02 -22.72 -0.09
C SER A 159 26.74 -23.47 0.30
N ILE A 160 26.79 -24.24 1.38
CA ILE A 160 25.62 -24.93 1.91
C ILE A 160 24.46 -23.98 2.22
N TYR A 161 24.77 -22.71 2.54
CA TYR A 161 23.79 -21.66 2.80
C TYR A 161 23.01 -21.25 1.54
N ASP A 162 23.67 -21.25 0.37
CA ASP A 162 23.01 -20.96 -0.90
C ASP A 162 22.09 -22.12 -1.33
N LEU A 163 22.52 -23.37 -1.12
CA LEU A 163 21.69 -24.55 -1.39
C LEU A 163 20.44 -24.55 -0.51
N LEU A 164 20.59 -24.28 0.78
CA LEU A 164 19.47 -24.12 1.72
C LEU A 164 18.51 -23.01 1.29
N TRP A 165 19.06 -21.83 0.96
CA TRP A 165 18.24 -20.72 0.48
C TRP A 165 17.49 -21.07 -0.80
N ASP A 166 18.13 -21.73 -1.76
CA ASP A 166 17.50 -22.13 -3.01
C ASP A 166 16.42 -23.19 -2.77
N ALA A 167 16.64 -24.16 -1.89
CA ALA A 167 15.66 -25.19 -1.51
C ALA A 167 14.39 -24.61 -0.90
N LEU A 168 14.51 -23.64 0.03
CA LEU A 168 13.36 -22.94 0.61
C LEU A 168 12.55 -22.11 -0.41
N ASN A 169 13.09 -21.90 -1.61
CA ASN A 169 12.52 -21.07 -2.68
C ASN A 169 12.16 -21.85 -3.95
N GLN A 170 12.02 -23.17 -3.87
CA GLN A 170 11.51 -23.98 -4.98
C GLN A 170 9.98 -23.97 -5.00
N THR A 171 9.41 -24.17 -6.19
CA THR A 171 7.96 -24.29 -6.41
C THR A 171 7.48 -25.75 -6.39
N ASN A 172 8.38 -26.72 -6.57
CA ASN A 172 8.13 -28.16 -6.45
C ASN A 172 9.18 -28.78 -5.51
N SER A 173 8.75 -29.57 -4.53
CA SER A 173 9.59 -30.18 -3.47
C SER A 173 10.36 -31.43 -3.89
N ASP A 174 10.28 -31.86 -5.15
CA ASP A 174 10.62 -33.23 -5.54
C ASP A 174 12.12 -33.56 -5.59
N ASN A 175 13.02 -32.60 -5.38
CA ASN A 175 14.45 -32.80 -5.67
C ASN A 175 15.43 -32.68 -4.49
N LEU A 176 15.01 -32.27 -3.28
CA LEU A 176 15.91 -32.13 -2.12
C LEU A 176 15.18 -32.53 -0.84
N ASP A 177 15.53 -33.70 -0.27
CA ASP A 177 15.19 -34.03 1.11
C ASP A 177 16.25 -33.42 2.03
N LEU A 178 16.04 -32.15 2.40
CA LEU A 178 16.95 -31.39 3.25
C LEU A 178 17.23 -32.08 4.59
N ASN A 179 16.35 -32.98 5.05
CA ASN A 179 16.54 -33.68 6.31
C ASN A 179 17.53 -34.84 6.18
N GLN A 180 17.57 -35.54 5.05
CA GLN A 180 18.59 -36.59 4.80
C GLN A 180 19.97 -36.00 4.50
N ASP A 181 20.03 -34.91 3.72
CA ASP A 181 21.31 -34.37 3.22
C ASP A 181 22.07 -33.51 4.25
N LEU A 182 21.39 -33.01 5.29
CA LEU A 182 21.94 -32.03 6.25
C LEU A 182 21.97 -32.53 7.70
N GLU A 183 21.70 -33.81 7.92
CA GLU A 183 21.71 -34.40 9.26
C GLU A 183 23.11 -34.26 9.90
N GLY A 184 23.19 -33.62 11.08
CA GLY A 184 24.44 -33.41 11.81
C GLY A 184 25.28 -32.19 11.40
N LEU A 185 24.83 -31.38 10.42
CA LEU A 185 25.57 -30.20 9.98
C LEU A 185 25.31 -29.00 10.93
N GLU A 186 26.35 -28.55 11.64
CA GLU A 186 26.25 -27.39 12.54
C GLU A 186 26.28 -26.08 11.74
N LEU A 187 25.12 -25.41 11.67
CA LEU A 187 24.97 -24.12 11.00
C LEU A 187 25.18 -22.97 12.00
N LYS A 188 26.24 -22.16 11.79
CA LYS A 188 26.55 -21.03 12.67
C LYS A 188 25.94 -19.73 12.13
N SER A 189 25.00 -19.12 12.86
CA SER A 189 24.29 -17.91 12.44
C SER A 189 25.22 -16.75 12.04
N GLN A 190 26.38 -16.60 12.71
CA GLN A 190 27.36 -15.55 12.38
C GLN A 190 28.02 -15.77 11.00
N GLU A 191 28.29 -17.02 10.63
CA GLU A 191 28.86 -17.36 9.32
C GLU A 191 27.84 -17.17 8.21
N ILE A 192 26.59 -17.57 8.45
CA ILE A 192 25.45 -17.35 7.56
C ILE A 192 25.25 -15.85 7.31
N GLN A 193 25.23 -15.04 8.37
CA GLN A 193 25.06 -13.59 8.26
C GLN A 193 26.18 -12.96 7.43
N LYS A 194 27.42 -13.37 7.67
CA LYS A 194 28.60 -12.90 6.92
C LYS A 194 28.56 -13.33 5.46
N HIS A 195 28.03 -14.52 5.16
CA HIS A 195 27.83 -15.01 3.79
C HIS A 195 26.84 -14.11 3.04
N PHE A 196 25.62 -13.95 3.55
CA PHE A 196 24.58 -13.18 2.86
C PHE A 196 24.83 -11.66 2.86
N SER A 197 25.60 -11.12 3.81
CA SER A 197 26.00 -9.70 3.77
C SER A 197 27.04 -9.40 2.68
N ARG A 198 27.78 -10.41 2.21
CA ARG A 198 28.79 -10.27 1.15
C ARG A 198 28.22 -10.59 -0.24
N LYS A 199 27.12 -11.32 -0.31
CA LYS A 199 26.45 -11.68 -1.56
C LYS A 199 25.88 -10.41 -2.21
N GLU A 200 26.30 -10.14 -3.43
CA GLU A 200 25.81 -8.99 -4.18
C GLU A 200 24.36 -9.23 -4.63
N LEU A 201 23.46 -8.32 -4.26
CA LEU A 201 22.06 -8.32 -4.71
C LEU A 201 21.87 -7.21 -5.75
N LYS A 202 21.25 -7.56 -6.89
CA LYS A 202 20.92 -6.55 -7.92
C LYS A 202 19.62 -5.84 -7.54
N VAL A 203 19.75 -4.63 -6.99
CA VAL A 203 18.61 -3.79 -6.60
C VAL A 203 18.40 -2.67 -7.61
N PHE A 204 17.21 -2.62 -8.21
CA PHE A 204 16.81 -1.57 -9.14
C PHE A 204 15.69 -0.73 -8.55
N GLN A 205 15.79 0.60 -8.64
CA GLN A 205 14.67 1.48 -8.26
C GLN A 205 13.77 1.70 -9.47
N ILE A 206 12.48 1.40 -9.33
CA ILE A 206 11.53 1.42 -10.46
C ILE A 206 11.43 2.80 -11.15
N ASP A 207 11.54 3.88 -10.37
CA ASP A 207 11.50 5.26 -10.88
C ASP A 207 12.83 5.77 -11.46
N LYS A 208 13.93 5.02 -11.29
CA LYS A 208 15.28 5.43 -11.75
C LYS A 208 15.89 4.42 -12.71
N LEU A 209 15.05 3.70 -13.45
CA LEU A 209 15.49 2.70 -14.42
C LEU A 209 16.09 3.38 -15.66
N HIS A 210 17.38 3.15 -15.91
CA HIS A 210 18.01 3.47 -17.19
C HIS A 210 17.66 2.41 -18.25
N PRO A 211 17.75 2.72 -19.56
CA PRO A 211 17.45 1.76 -20.63
C PRO A 211 18.18 0.41 -20.52
N LYS A 212 19.45 0.43 -20.04
CA LYS A 212 20.22 -0.79 -19.76
C LYS A 212 19.62 -1.65 -18.64
N HIS A 213 19.06 -1.03 -17.60
CA HIS A 213 18.39 -1.73 -16.49
C HIS A 213 17.09 -2.34 -16.99
N ILE A 214 16.30 -1.59 -17.76
CA ILE A 214 15.05 -2.08 -18.36
C ILE A 214 15.34 -3.32 -19.22
N LYS A 215 16.35 -3.24 -20.09
CA LYS A 215 16.76 -4.37 -20.94
C LYS A 215 17.19 -5.57 -20.09
N TYR A 216 17.98 -5.36 -19.03
CA TYR A 216 18.41 -6.43 -18.13
C TYR A 216 17.23 -7.12 -17.42
N ILE A 217 16.31 -6.33 -16.86
CA ILE A 217 15.11 -6.82 -16.16
C ILE A 217 14.22 -7.63 -17.13
N LYS A 218 13.96 -7.09 -18.33
CA LYS A 218 13.18 -7.78 -19.37
C LYS A 218 13.83 -9.10 -19.81
N ASN A 219 15.16 -9.09 -20.02
CA ASN A 219 15.91 -10.30 -20.36
C ASN A 219 15.91 -11.36 -19.25
N SER A 220 15.65 -10.96 -18.00
CA SER A 220 15.51 -11.86 -16.86
C SER A 220 14.12 -12.51 -16.78
N GLY A 221 13.19 -12.15 -17.68
CA GLY A 221 11.81 -12.63 -17.70
C GLY A 221 10.82 -11.80 -16.88
N ILE A 222 11.30 -10.73 -16.20
CA ILE A 222 10.44 -9.86 -15.41
C ILE A 222 9.72 -8.85 -16.31
N VAL A 223 8.40 -8.75 -16.16
CA VAL A 223 7.54 -7.82 -16.89
C VAL A 223 7.23 -6.62 -16.01
N LEU A 224 7.81 -5.46 -16.34
CA LEU A 224 7.69 -4.24 -15.53
C LEU A 224 6.25 -3.75 -15.40
N GLU A 225 5.39 -4.04 -16.37
CA GLU A 225 3.98 -3.65 -16.37
C GLU A 225 3.19 -4.40 -15.28
N TYR A 226 3.48 -5.68 -15.05
CA TYR A 226 2.92 -6.41 -13.90
C TYR A 226 3.49 -5.90 -12.58
N VAL A 227 4.79 -5.56 -12.53
CA VAL A 227 5.39 -4.98 -11.32
C VAL A 227 4.70 -3.66 -10.95
N LYS A 228 4.37 -2.81 -11.93
CA LYS A 228 3.58 -1.60 -11.70
C LYS A 228 2.19 -1.92 -11.15
N LEU A 229 1.52 -2.94 -11.68
CA LEU A 229 0.21 -3.38 -11.18
C LEU A 229 0.26 -3.90 -9.73
N ILE A 230 1.34 -4.58 -9.32
CA ILE A 230 1.55 -5.02 -7.92
C ILE A 230 1.59 -3.83 -6.95
N ILE A 231 2.14 -2.69 -7.38
CA ILE A 231 2.32 -1.48 -6.55
C ILE A 231 0.99 -0.77 -6.28
N ILE A 232 -0.01 -0.93 -7.15
CA ILE A 232 -1.27 -0.20 -7.06
C ILE A 232 -2.03 -0.57 -5.78
N GLU A 233 -2.39 0.46 -5.01
CA GLU A 233 -3.31 0.37 -3.87
C GLU A 233 -4.67 0.91 -4.32
N ASN A 234 -5.64 0.01 -4.51
CA ASN A 234 -6.98 0.38 -4.94
C ASN A 234 -8.02 -0.64 -4.43
N PRO A 235 -9.09 -0.20 -3.74
CA PRO A 235 -10.07 -1.12 -3.15
C PRO A 235 -10.88 -1.91 -4.18
N HIS A 236 -11.10 -1.34 -5.37
CA HIS A 236 -11.82 -2.01 -6.46
C HIS A 236 -10.94 -3.03 -7.19
N LEU A 237 -9.61 -2.82 -7.21
CA LEU A 237 -8.66 -3.84 -7.64
C LEU A 237 -8.65 -5.03 -6.67
N GLU A 238 -8.67 -4.76 -5.37
CA GLU A 238 -8.78 -5.81 -4.36
C GLU A 238 -10.05 -6.65 -4.52
N ASN A 239 -11.22 -6.01 -4.76
CA ASN A 239 -12.45 -6.74 -5.06
C ASN A 239 -12.33 -7.63 -6.31
N ILE A 240 -11.60 -7.19 -7.35
CA ILE A 240 -11.33 -8.01 -8.53
C ILE A 240 -10.49 -9.24 -8.13
N TYR A 241 -9.44 -9.06 -7.34
CA TYR A 241 -8.58 -10.17 -6.91
C TYR A 241 -9.32 -11.19 -6.04
N ILE A 242 -10.11 -10.74 -5.08
CA ILE A 242 -10.93 -11.60 -4.21
C ILE A 242 -11.84 -12.50 -5.07
N ASN A 243 -12.54 -11.92 -6.04
CA ASN A 243 -13.45 -12.65 -6.93
C ASN A 243 -12.74 -13.35 -8.10
N TYR A 244 -11.41 -13.29 -8.20
CA TYR A 244 -10.66 -13.96 -9.27
C TYR A 244 -10.60 -15.49 -9.06
N PHE A 245 -10.50 -15.92 -7.81
CA PHE A 245 -10.22 -17.32 -7.41
C PHE A 245 -11.45 -18.19 -7.22
N GLU A 246 -12.65 -17.62 -7.06
CA GLU A 246 -13.84 -18.41 -6.74
C GLU A 246 -15.03 -18.12 -7.66
N SER A 247 -15.72 -19.21 -8.01
CA SER A 247 -17.12 -19.24 -8.38
C SER A 247 -17.94 -19.47 -7.09
N THR A 248 -18.08 -18.45 -6.26
CA THR A 248 -18.85 -18.50 -5.00
C THR A 248 -20.34 -18.63 -5.24
N ASN A 249 -20.86 -19.73 -5.80
CA ASN A 249 -22.32 -19.91 -6.04
C ASN A 249 -23.01 -18.70 -6.74
N GLY A 250 -22.26 -17.87 -7.48
CA GLY A 250 -22.74 -16.62 -8.09
C GLY A 250 -22.76 -15.37 -7.19
N VAL A 251 -22.34 -15.45 -5.91
CA VAL A 251 -22.32 -14.34 -4.95
C VAL A 251 -21.00 -13.58 -5.05
N VAL A 252 -21.07 -12.35 -5.55
CA VAL A 252 -19.93 -11.40 -5.55
C VAL A 252 -19.54 -11.05 -4.11
N GLN A 253 -18.26 -11.21 -3.79
CA GLN A 253 -17.69 -10.77 -2.53
C GLN A 253 -17.17 -9.33 -2.65
N THR A 254 -17.38 -8.53 -1.62
CA THR A 254 -16.82 -7.17 -1.55
C THR A 254 -16.21 -6.96 -0.19
N ARG A 255 -15.17 -6.13 -0.14
CA ARG A 255 -14.67 -5.61 1.13
C ARG A 255 -15.77 -4.92 1.92
N THR A 256 -15.69 -4.95 3.26
CA THR A 256 -16.62 -4.17 4.08
C THR A 256 -16.38 -2.67 3.84
N ASN A 257 -17.45 -1.93 3.55
CA ASN A 257 -17.39 -0.54 3.06
C ASN A 257 -17.83 0.46 4.14
N ASN A 258 -17.31 0.39 5.37
CA ASN A 258 -17.87 1.22 6.44
C ASN A 258 -17.24 2.62 6.55
N VAL A 259 -16.02 2.84 6.02
CA VAL A 259 -15.39 4.19 6.05
C VAL A 259 -14.43 4.37 4.87
N LYS A 260 -14.67 5.33 3.97
CA LYS A 260 -13.60 5.83 3.09
C LYS A 260 -12.52 6.44 3.98
N LYS A 261 -11.29 5.88 3.98
CA LYS A 261 -10.16 6.55 4.65
C LYS A 261 -10.10 7.96 4.10
N LYS A 262 -10.21 8.97 4.97
CA LYS A 262 -10.29 10.38 4.55
C LYS A 262 -9.01 10.70 3.78
N GLU A 263 -9.11 10.93 2.48
CA GLU A 263 -8.00 11.51 1.72
C GLU A 263 -7.70 12.89 2.31
N LEU A 264 -6.50 13.07 2.85
CA LEU A 264 -6.01 14.39 3.21
C LEU A 264 -5.92 15.22 1.93
N LYS A 265 -6.59 16.38 1.89
CA LYS A 265 -6.73 17.24 0.71
C LYS A 265 -5.36 17.60 0.09
N LYS A 266 -5.35 17.75 -1.25
CA LYS A 266 -4.19 18.05 -2.12
C LYS A 266 -3.34 19.29 -1.73
N ASP A 267 -3.86 20.24 -0.95
CA ASP A 267 -3.24 21.57 -0.81
C ASP A 267 -2.27 21.75 0.36
N THR A 268 -2.09 20.75 1.23
CA THR A 268 -1.00 20.79 2.22
C THR A 268 0.14 19.94 1.70
N GLY A 269 1.12 20.56 1.04
CA GLY A 269 2.16 19.96 0.19
C GLY A 269 3.06 18.84 0.74
N GLU A 270 2.74 18.15 1.83
CA GLU A 270 3.45 16.95 2.26
C GLU A 270 2.45 15.98 2.93
N TYR A 271 2.40 14.73 2.43
CA TYR A 271 1.64 13.57 2.95
C TYR A 271 0.19 13.42 2.49
N LYS A 272 -0.02 12.88 1.27
CA LYS A 272 -1.18 12.03 1.04
C LYS A 272 -0.98 10.75 1.87
N TYR A 273 -1.70 10.60 2.97
CA TYR A 273 -1.80 9.30 3.62
C TYR A 273 -2.68 8.43 2.73
N GLN A 274 -2.07 7.66 1.84
CA GLN A 274 -2.80 6.72 1.00
C GLN A 274 -3.22 5.55 1.88
N ALA A 275 -4.50 5.22 1.84
CA ALA A 275 -5.01 4.01 2.43
C ALA A 275 -4.22 2.81 1.89
N ILE A 276 -3.67 2.00 2.79
CA ILE A 276 -3.20 0.68 2.41
C ILE A 276 -4.42 -0.22 2.36
N GLU A 277 -4.73 -0.67 1.15
CA GLU A 277 -6.02 -1.27 0.80
C GLU A 277 -5.97 -2.79 0.96
N PHE A 278 -4.86 -3.41 0.57
CA PHE A 278 -4.71 -4.87 0.59
C PHE A 278 -4.78 -5.46 1.99
N THR A 279 -4.44 -4.71 3.04
CA THR A 279 -4.41 -5.25 4.40
C THR A 279 -5.81 -5.50 4.94
N GLN A 280 -6.83 -4.73 4.53
CA GLN A 280 -8.22 -5.06 4.85
C GLN A 280 -8.64 -6.35 4.15
N SER A 281 -8.36 -6.51 2.85
CA SER A 281 -8.63 -7.74 2.12
C SER A 281 -7.96 -8.96 2.77
N LEU A 282 -6.72 -8.78 3.22
CA LEU A 282 -5.97 -9.81 3.93
C LEU A 282 -6.70 -10.24 5.20
N VAL A 283 -7.14 -9.29 6.01
CA VAL A 283 -7.85 -9.60 7.26
C VAL A 283 -9.21 -10.26 7.03
N GLU A 284 -9.94 -9.80 6.02
CA GLU A 284 -11.28 -10.32 5.74
C GLU A 284 -11.28 -11.72 5.11
N PHE A 285 -10.33 -11.95 4.18
CA PHE A 285 -10.32 -13.13 3.33
C PHE A 285 -9.16 -14.09 3.61
N GLY A 286 -8.21 -13.72 4.48
CA GLY A 286 -7.07 -14.56 4.87
C GLY A 286 -5.94 -14.64 3.85
N TYR A 287 -5.96 -13.80 2.81
CA TYR A 287 -4.96 -13.81 1.75
C TYR A 287 -4.55 -12.40 1.32
N ILE A 288 -3.25 -12.25 1.00
CA ILE A 288 -2.76 -11.14 0.18
C ILE A 288 -2.76 -11.56 -1.29
N TYR A 289 -3.10 -10.63 -2.19
CA TYR A 289 -3.23 -10.86 -3.62
C TYR A 289 -2.19 -10.09 -4.42
N ALA A 290 -1.77 -10.65 -5.56
CA ALA A 290 -0.89 -9.99 -6.52
C ALA A 290 -1.02 -10.63 -7.90
N VAL A 291 -0.55 -9.93 -8.94
CA VAL A 291 -0.20 -10.59 -10.21
C VAL A 291 1.23 -11.12 -10.13
N CYS A 292 1.50 -12.29 -10.71
CA CYS A 292 2.87 -12.77 -10.82
C CYS A 292 3.69 -11.84 -11.75
N PRO A 293 4.88 -11.37 -11.34
CA PRO A 293 5.69 -10.45 -12.13
C PRO A 293 6.27 -11.07 -13.42
N LEU A 294 6.13 -12.38 -13.60
CA LEU A 294 6.67 -13.12 -14.75
C LEU A 294 5.56 -13.47 -15.76
N SER A 295 4.42 -14.00 -15.31
CA SER A 295 3.32 -14.42 -16.21
C SER A 295 2.13 -13.48 -16.26
N GLY A 296 1.88 -12.69 -15.21
CA GLY A 296 0.65 -11.92 -15.02
C GLY A 296 -0.51 -12.73 -14.45
N ARG A 297 -0.31 -14.02 -14.15
CA ARG A 297 -1.32 -14.83 -13.44
C ARG A 297 -1.59 -14.23 -12.07
N VAL A 298 -2.87 -14.07 -11.72
CA VAL A 298 -3.23 -13.67 -10.36
C VAL A 298 -2.87 -14.80 -9.40
N VAL A 299 -2.15 -14.45 -8.35
CA VAL A 299 -1.74 -15.32 -7.26
C VAL A 299 -2.21 -14.75 -5.94
N ARG A 300 -2.44 -15.63 -4.96
CA ARG A 300 -2.76 -15.26 -3.59
C ARG A 300 -1.82 -15.99 -2.63
N SER A 301 -1.60 -15.42 -1.46
CA SER A 301 -0.75 -16.02 -0.44
C SER A 301 -1.30 -15.79 0.96
N ASN A 302 -1.16 -16.77 1.82
CA ASN A 302 -1.33 -16.67 3.27
C ASN A 302 -0.01 -16.90 4.00
N THR A 303 1.13 -16.67 3.34
CA THR A 303 2.47 -16.92 3.89
C THR A 303 3.22 -15.62 4.05
N SER A 304 3.56 -15.29 5.30
CA SER A 304 4.35 -14.11 5.65
C SER A 304 5.51 -14.44 6.58
N PHE A 305 6.50 -13.56 6.59
CA PHE A 305 7.66 -13.59 7.45
C PHE A 305 7.81 -12.23 8.13
N TYR A 306 7.62 -12.19 9.45
CA TYR A 306 7.91 -11.01 10.25
C TYR A 306 9.40 -10.98 10.58
N LEU A 307 10.14 -10.07 9.94
CA LEU A 307 11.60 -10.03 10.09
C LEU A 307 12.03 -9.34 11.37
N GLU A 308 11.60 -8.09 11.54
CA GLU A 308 11.77 -7.26 12.74
C GLU A 308 11.20 -5.87 12.49
N ARG A 309 10.78 -5.17 13.55
CA ARG A 309 10.32 -3.78 13.51
C ARG A 309 9.23 -3.63 12.45
N LEU A 310 9.52 -2.89 11.38
CA LEU A 310 8.60 -2.52 10.30
C LEU A 310 8.59 -3.50 9.12
N THR A 311 9.50 -4.48 9.10
CA THR A 311 9.72 -5.32 7.92
C THR A 311 8.88 -6.58 8.01
N LEU A 312 7.89 -6.65 7.12
CA LEU A 312 7.03 -7.81 6.91
C LEU A 312 7.16 -8.25 5.45
N ILE A 313 7.29 -9.55 5.20
CA ILE A 313 7.60 -10.09 3.88
C ILE A 313 6.55 -11.13 3.52
N TYR A 314 5.88 -11.00 2.38
CA TYR A 314 4.92 -11.98 1.88
C TYR A 314 5.53 -12.82 0.77
N ARG A 315 5.41 -14.14 0.87
CA ARG A 315 5.91 -15.10 -0.13
C ARG A 315 4.80 -15.50 -1.08
N PHE A 316 5.03 -15.46 -2.38
CA PHE A 316 4.08 -15.89 -3.39
C PHE A 316 4.65 -17.00 -4.26
N GLU A 317 3.79 -17.95 -4.63
CA GLU A 317 4.11 -19.02 -5.57
C GLU A 317 3.53 -18.70 -6.95
N GLY A 318 4.36 -18.03 -7.75
CA GLY A 318 4.11 -17.79 -9.17
C GLY A 318 4.66 -18.93 -10.03
N GLU A 319 5.12 -18.59 -11.22
CA GLU A 319 5.98 -19.48 -12.02
C GLU A 319 7.36 -19.64 -11.37
N GLU A 320 7.75 -18.66 -10.55
CA GLU A 320 8.85 -18.73 -9.60
C GLU A 320 8.38 -18.14 -8.26
N VAL A 321 9.04 -18.52 -7.16
CA VAL A 321 8.83 -17.86 -5.87
C VAL A 321 9.23 -16.39 -5.99
N PHE A 322 8.39 -15.51 -5.49
CA PHE A 322 8.71 -14.09 -5.33
C PHE A 322 8.19 -13.55 -4.01
N TYR A 323 8.79 -12.47 -3.55
CA TYR A 323 8.47 -11.84 -2.28
C TYR A 323 8.03 -10.40 -2.49
N ILE A 324 6.96 -10.00 -1.81
CA ILE A 324 6.61 -8.59 -1.63
C ILE A 324 7.06 -8.19 -0.22
N ILE A 325 7.97 -7.22 -0.16
CA ILE A 325 8.52 -6.70 1.10
C ILE A 325 7.76 -5.44 1.45
N LEU A 326 7.07 -5.46 2.60
CA LEU A 326 6.62 -4.25 3.26
C LEU A 326 7.76 -3.68 4.10
N ASN A 327 7.89 -2.37 4.04
CA ASN A 327 8.79 -1.61 4.90
C ASN A 327 8.24 -0.19 4.99
N ASN A 328 8.78 0.62 5.92
CA ASN A 328 8.33 1.97 6.29
C ASN A 328 7.22 2.01 7.36
N PHE A 329 7.05 3.19 7.96
CA PHE A 329 6.14 3.38 9.09
C PHE A 329 4.68 3.22 8.70
N ILE A 330 4.29 3.53 7.46
CA ILE A 330 2.92 3.30 6.97
C ILE A 330 2.67 1.82 6.68
N GLY A 331 3.70 1.00 6.41
CA GLY A 331 3.54 -0.41 6.07
C GLY A 331 3.21 -0.65 4.59
N SER A 332 3.61 0.26 3.69
CA SER A 332 3.35 0.08 2.26
C SER A 332 4.31 -0.93 1.63
N LYS A 333 3.93 -1.45 0.45
CA LYS A 333 4.81 -2.26 -0.38
C LYS A 333 6.06 -1.44 -0.72
N ALA A 334 7.24 -1.99 -0.43
CA ALA A 334 8.52 -1.31 -0.59
C ALA A 334 9.41 -1.96 -1.65
N ALA A 335 9.28 -3.27 -1.88
CA ALA A 335 10.03 -3.95 -2.93
C ALA A 335 9.39 -5.27 -3.36
N LEU A 336 9.73 -5.69 -4.58
CA LEU A 336 9.57 -7.04 -5.10
C LEU A 336 10.94 -7.72 -5.15
N TYR A 337 11.07 -8.93 -4.61
CA TYR A 337 12.30 -9.71 -4.67
C TYR A 337 12.06 -11.10 -5.27
N ILE A 338 12.88 -11.50 -6.24
CA ILE A 338 12.82 -12.83 -6.88
C ILE A 338 14.13 -13.57 -6.59
N PRO A 339 14.14 -14.57 -5.67
CA PRO A 339 15.34 -15.25 -5.19
C PRO A 339 16.15 -15.91 -6.28
N LYS A 340 15.50 -16.69 -7.15
CA LYS A 340 16.15 -17.43 -8.24
C LYS A 340 16.91 -16.53 -9.21
N LEU A 341 16.41 -15.31 -9.39
CA LEU A 341 17.04 -14.28 -10.22
C LEU A 341 18.08 -13.45 -9.46
N ASN A 342 18.04 -13.48 -8.13
CA ASN A 342 18.74 -12.57 -7.24
C ASN A 342 18.56 -11.10 -7.65
N ILE A 343 17.32 -10.75 -8.04
CA ILE A 343 16.90 -9.41 -8.48
C ILE A 343 15.86 -8.87 -7.49
N CYS A 344 16.06 -7.63 -7.06
CA CYS A 344 15.10 -6.86 -6.30
C CYS A 344 14.70 -5.60 -7.07
N ILE A 345 13.41 -5.32 -7.15
CA ILE A 345 12.86 -4.07 -7.67
C ILE A 345 12.28 -3.29 -6.50
N ALA A 346 12.98 -2.22 -6.10
CA ALA A 346 12.53 -1.29 -5.09
C ALA A 346 11.43 -0.37 -5.65
N PHE A 347 10.33 -0.27 -4.91
CA PHE A 347 9.21 0.59 -5.24
C PHE A 347 9.49 2.02 -4.78
N SER A 348 8.90 2.98 -5.46
CA SER A 348 9.03 4.40 -5.15
C SER A 348 8.10 4.80 -4.01
N GLY A 349 8.67 5.36 -2.94
CA GLY A 349 7.91 5.71 -1.74
C GLY A 349 8.72 5.79 -0.45
N THR A 350 9.95 5.27 -0.43
CA THR A 350 10.89 5.57 0.65
C THR A 350 11.35 7.03 0.49
N LYS A 351 10.85 7.91 1.37
CA LYS A 351 11.15 9.35 1.47
C LYS A 351 12.57 9.74 1.01
N LYS A 352 12.70 10.99 0.52
CA LYS A 352 13.97 11.72 0.29
C LYS A 352 14.97 11.65 1.46
N THR A 353 14.53 11.24 2.66
CA THR A 353 15.35 11.12 3.87
C THR A 353 16.16 9.84 3.98
N VAL A 354 15.86 8.79 3.20
CA VAL A 354 16.71 7.58 3.17
C VAL A 354 17.77 7.76 2.07
N THR A 355 18.96 8.18 2.46
CA THR A 355 20.13 8.10 1.59
C THR A 355 20.37 6.63 1.26
N ASN A 356 20.47 6.29 -0.03
CA ASN A 356 20.76 4.94 -0.54
C ASN A 356 19.70 3.84 -0.23
N ILE A 357 18.46 4.06 -0.69
CA ILE A 357 17.35 3.09 -0.67
C ILE A 357 17.75 1.67 -1.15
N PRO A 358 18.52 1.50 -2.25
CA PRO A 358 18.96 0.17 -2.69
C PRO A 358 19.71 -0.60 -1.60
N GLN A 359 20.67 0.04 -0.93
CA GLN A 359 21.45 -0.59 0.14
C GLN A 359 20.58 -0.96 1.34
N HIS A 360 19.64 -0.10 1.72
CA HIS A 360 18.74 -0.37 2.84
C HIS A 360 17.89 -1.64 2.59
N ILE A 361 17.33 -1.77 1.38
CA ILE A 361 16.54 -2.96 0.99
C ILE A 361 17.43 -4.19 0.89
N ALA A 362 18.63 -4.06 0.31
CA ALA A 362 19.60 -5.16 0.24
C ALA A 362 19.94 -5.71 1.63
N ASN A 363 20.22 -4.83 2.60
CA ASN A 363 20.51 -5.24 3.98
C ASN A 363 19.34 -6.01 4.62
N LYS A 364 18.09 -5.63 4.32
CA LYS A 364 16.90 -6.33 4.80
C LYS A 364 16.75 -7.70 4.15
N ILE A 365 17.02 -7.84 2.86
CA ILE A 365 17.01 -9.12 2.16
C ILE A 365 18.12 -10.03 2.67
N SER A 366 19.36 -9.54 2.79
CA SER A 366 20.47 -10.34 3.34
C SER A 366 20.17 -10.83 4.76
N LYS A 367 19.55 -9.99 5.60
CA LYS A 367 19.11 -10.38 6.94
C LYS A 367 18.00 -11.43 6.91
N PHE A 368 17.01 -11.25 6.03
CA PHE A 368 15.95 -12.25 5.83
C PHE A 368 16.52 -13.60 5.38
N GLN A 369 17.40 -13.62 4.39
CA GLN A 369 18.11 -14.83 3.96
C GLN A 369 18.85 -15.49 5.12
N SER A 370 19.52 -14.68 5.95
CA SER A 370 20.26 -15.18 7.11
C SER A 370 19.34 -15.84 8.13
N TYR A 371 18.22 -15.21 8.48
CA TYR A 371 17.25 -15.77 9.42
C TYR A 371 16.57 -17.00 8.87
N ALA A 372 16.16 -16.98 7.60
CA ALA A 372 15.50 -18.10 6.96
C ALA A 372 16.42 -19.33 6.89
N VAL A 373 17.68 -19.15 6.51
CA VAL A 373 18.66 -20.26 6.45
C VAL A 373 19.08 -20.73 7.84
N SER A 374 19.25 -19.82 8.81
CA SER A 374 19.57 -20.21 10.19
C SER A 374 18.43 -21.00 10.86
N ASN A 375 17.19 -20.78 10.42
CA ASN A 375 15.98 -21.41 10.95
C ASN A 375 15.28 -22.27 9.88
N TRP A 376 16.04 -22.88 8.95
CA TRP A 376 15.47 -23.51 7.75
C TRP A 376 14.43 -24.58 8.02
N ARG A 377 14.58 -25.38 9.10
CA ARG A 377 13.58 -26.39 9.51
C ARG A 377 12.27 -25.76 9.94
N ASP A 378 12.33 -24.68 10.72
CA ASP A 378 11.13 -23.94 11.14
C ASP A 378 10.47 -23.29 9.92
N VAL A 379 11.25 -22.80 8.94
CA VAL A 379 10.73 -22.26 7.68
C VAL A 379 10.08 -23.37 6.84
N GLU A 380 10.74 -24.50 6.65
CA GLU A 380 10.21 -25.64 5.88
C GLU A 380 8.88 -26.13 6.46
N ASN A 381 8.84 -26.36 7.77
CA ASN A 381 7.61 -26.75 8.48
C ASN A 381 6.49 -25.71 8.33
N TYR A 382 6.84 -24.42 8.43
CA TYR A 382 5.89 -23.32 8.25
C TYR A 382 5.34 -23.22 6.83
N LEU A 383 6.18 -23.44 5.81
CA LEU A 383 5.78 -23.45 4.41
C LEU A 383 4.87 -24.63 4.08
N GLY A 384 5.10 -25.79 4.70
CA GLY A 384 4.26 -26.99 4.54
C GLY A 384 2.88 -26.88 5.21
N ASN A 385 2.65 -25.88 6.07
CA ASN A 385 1.38 -25.72 6.78
C ASN A 385 0.44 -24.71 6.12
N VAL A 386 -0.74 -25.18 5.73
CA VAL A 386 -1.77 -24.36 5.06
C VAL A 386 -2.67 -23.59 6.03
N ASN A 387 -2.83 -24.07 7.27
CA ASN A 387 -3.77 -23.51 8.25
C ASN A 387 -3.07 -22.58 9.22
N LYS A 388 -2.91 -21.32 8.83
CA LYS A 388 -2.18 -20.30 9.59
C LYS A 388 -3.11 -19.40 10.41
N SER A 389 -2.71 -19.03 11.62
CA SER A 389 -3.44 -18.05 12.43
C SER A 389 -3.07 -16.63 12.02
N LEU A 390 -4.07 -15.78 11.81
CA LEU A 390 -3.87 -14.40 11.40
C LEU A 390 -3.50 -13.54 12.61
N VAL A 391 -2.36 -12.86 12.54
CA VAL A 391 -1.79 -12.12 13.68
C VAL A 391 -1.49 -10.68 13.31
N GLU A 392 -1.99 -9.73 14.11
CA GLU A 392 -1.62 -8.32 14.00
C GLU A 392 -0.36 -8.03 14.80
N VAL A 393 0.63 -7.37 14.18
CA VAL A 393 1.89 -6.98 14.86
C VAL A 393 1.93 -5.48 15.09
N TYR A 394 2.09 -5.07 16.35
CA TYR A 394 2.10 -3.66 16.77
C TYR A 394 3.29 -3.34 17.69
N GLY A 395 3.52 -2.06 18.03
CA GLY A 395 4.64 -1.66 18.89
C GLY A 395 6.00 -1.73 18.19
N THR A 396 5.99 -1.56 16.87
CA THR A 396 7.14 -1.86 15.99
C THR A 396 8.19 -0.74 15.91
N MET A 397 7.86 0.45 16.42
CA MET A 397 8.67 1.67 16.29
C MET A 397 8.95 2.38 17.61
N LYS A 398 10.20 2.79 17.81
CA LYS A 398 10.66 3.63 18.94
C LYS A 398 10.14 5.07 18.94
N ASN A 399 9.30 5.44 17.98
CA ASN A 399 8.73 6.78 17.99
C ASN A 399 7.31 6.69 18.52
N LEU A 400 7.07 7.35 19.66
CA LEU A 400 5.77 7.40 20.33
C LEU A 400 4.64 7.84 19.40
N GLY A 401 4.89 8.87 18.59
CA GLY A 401 3.93 9.35 17.60
C GLY A 401 3.58 8.27 16.59
N HIS A 402 4.55 7.49 16.11
CA HIS A 402 4.28 6.42 15.16
C HIS A 402 3.48 5.25 15.76
N PHE A 403 3.66 4.95 17.04
CA PHE A 403 2.81 3.98 17.73
C PHE A 403 1.34 4.43 17.74
N PHE A 404 1.06 5.68 18.11
CA PHE A 404 -0.31 6.18 18.15
C PHE A 404 -0.90 6.44 16.77
N TRP A 405 -0.15 7.09 15.88
CA TRP A 405 -0.63 7.46 14.56
C TRP A 405 -0.83 6.26 13.66
N GLN A 406 -0.03 5.20 13.77
CA GLN A 406 -0.12 4.02 12.88
C GLN A 406 -0.73 2.82 13.55
N ASP A 407 -0.11 2.31 14.61
CA ASP A 407 -0.47 1.01 15.16
C ASP A 407 -1.83 1.11 15.90
N VAL A 408 -2.00 2.10 16.80
CA VAL A 408 -3.25 2.27 17.56
C VAL A 408 -4.42 2.65 16.66
N THR A 409 -4.24 3.57 15.72
CA THR A 409 -5.30 3.91 14.77
C THR A 409 -5.61 2.76 13.80
N GLY A 410 -4.62 1.93 13.44
CA GLY A 410 -4.81 0.73 12.64
C GLY A 410 -5.67 -0.31 13.36
N ILE A 411 -5.41 -0.56 14.65
CA ILE A 411 -6.24 -1.46 15.47
C ILE A 411 -7.63 -0.85 15.68
N TYR A 412 -7.73 0.47 15.88
CA TYR A 412 -9.03 1.14 15.94
C TYR A 412 -9.81 1.06 14.61
N TYR A 413 -9.11 1.04 13.48
CA TYR A 413 -9.74 0.79 12.18
C TYR A 413 -10.35 -0.62 12.11
N LEU A 414 -9.65 -1.65 12.62
CA LEU A 414 -10.25 -3.00 12.74
C LEU A 414 -11.50 -3.00 13.62
N TYR A 415 -11.47 -2.28 14.75
CA TYR A 415 -12.63 -2.10 15.61
C TYR A 415 -13.81 -1.48 14.85
N GLU A 416 -13.59 -0.38 14.12
CA GLU A 416 -14.66 0.30 13.39
C GLU A 416 -15.23 -0.52 12.22
N GLN A 417 -14.43 -1.40 11.62
CA GLN A 417 -14.89 -2.30 10.56
C GLN A 417 -15.50 -3.60 11.10
N ASN A 418 -15.59 -3.79 12.42
CA ASN A 418 -15.98 -5.07 13.06
C ASN A 418 -15.07 -6.24 12.64
N LEU A 419 -13.78 -5.98 12.48
CA LEU A 419 -12.77 -6.96 12.04
C LEU A 419 -11.85 -7.43 13.17
N LEU A 420 -12.00 -6.95 14.42
CA LEU A 420 -11.16 -7.42 15.54
C LEU A 420 -11.24 -8.93 15.74
N GLU A 421 -12.42 -9.53 15.58
CA GLU A 421 -12.61 -10.98 15.77
C GLU A 421 -11.89 -11.82 14.71
N LYS A 422 -11.59 -11.24 13.54
CA LYS A 422 -10.83 -11.89 12.46
C LYS A 422 -9.35 -12.04 12.80
N ILE A 423 -8.85 -11.27 13.75
CA ILE A 423 -7.48 -11.40 14.25
C ILE A 423 -7.46 -12.47 15.35
N ASP A 424 -6.63 -13.49 15.17
CA ASP A 424 -6.47 -14.56 16.14
C ASP A 424 -5.64 -14.08 17.33
N TYR A 425 -4.54 -13.37 17.08
CA TYR A 425 -3.66 -12.81 18.11
C TYR A 425 -3.13 -11.41 17.76
N PHE A 426 -2.86 -10.60 18.78
CA PHE A 426 -2.18 -9.32 18.69
C PHE A 426 -0.81 -9.46 19.35
N CYS A 427 0.25 -9.38 18.55
CA CYS A 427 1.63 -9.54 19.00
C CYS A 427 2.29 -8.17 19.21
N GLY A 428 2.55 -7.84 20.47
CA GLY A 428 3.20 -6.60 20.89
C GLY A 428 4.72 -6.66 20.78
N GLY A 429 5.32 -5.69 20.10
CA GLY A 429 6.77 -5.55 19.96
C GLY A 429 7.43 -4.73 21.07
N TRP A 430 8.67 -4.28 20.83
CA TRP A 430 9.52 -3.56 21.80
C TRP A 430 8.95 -2.22 22.32
N ASN A 431 8.06 -1.56 21.59
CA ASN A 431 7.70 -0.16 21.84
C ASN A 431 6.20 -0.01 22.11
N GLN A 432 5.71 -0.76 23.10
CA GLN A 432 4.34 -0.64 23.59
C GLN A 432 4.29 0.47 24.65
N TYR A 433 3.83 1.66 24.24
CA TYR A 433 3.82 2.83 25.14
C TYR A 433 2.62 2.88 26.08
N LEU A 434 1.55 2.15 25.74
CA LEU A 434 0.37 1.93 26.57
C LEU A 434 -0.02 0.46 26.44
N ASN A 435 -0.60 -0.10 27.50
CA ASN A 435 -1.25 -1.41 27.43
C ASN A 435 -2.40 -1.34 26.41
N LEU A 436 -2.38 -2.24 25.42
CA LEU A 436 -3.36 -2.27 24.35
C LEU A 436 -4.79 -2.48 24.88
N LEU A 437 -4.97 -3.33 25.89
CA LEU A 437 -6.27 -3.62 26.51
C LEU A 437 -6.87 -2.41 27.23
N SER A 438 -6.02 -1.48 27.70
CA SER A 438 -6.50 -0.21 28.28
C SER A 438 -7.13 0.72 27.22
N ILE A 439 -6.79 0.53 25.94
CA ILE A 439 -7.35 1.29 24.82
C ILE A 439 -8.49 0.50 24.16
N PHE A 440 -8.34 -0.82 24.04
CA PHE A 440 -9.26 -1.74 23.38
C PHE A 440 -9.66 -2.89 24.32
N PRO A 441 -10.51 -2.62 25.33
CA PRO A 441 -11.01 -3.67 26.24
C PRO A 441 -11.87 -4.72 25.51
N GLU A 442 -12.26 -4.46 24.26
CA GLU A 442 -13.00 -5.40 23.42
C GLU A 442 -12.13 -6.57 22.94
N ILE A 443 -10.79 -6.45 23.00
CA ILE A 443 -9.89 -7.53 22.65
C ILE A 443 -9.78 -8.49 23.85
N PRO A 444 -10.06 -9.79 23.70
CA PRO A 444 -9.85 -10.76 24.76
C PRO A 444 -8.38 -10.83 25.20
N GLU A 445 -8.13 -10.85 26.50
CA GLU A 445 -6.77 -10.85 27.07
C GLU A 445 -5.92 -12.02 26.56
N ASN A 446 -6.53 -13.20 26.37
CA ASN A 446 -5.86 -14.39 25.85
C ASN A 446 -5.43 -14.29 24.37
N LYS A 447 -5.85 -13.23 23.65
CA LYS A 447 -5.37 -12.92 22.30
C LYS A 447 -4.13 -12.04 22.28
N ILE A 448 -3.70 -11.49 23.42
CA ILE A 448 -2.50 -10.62 23.48
C ILE A 448 -1.26 -11.48 23.73
N LEU A 449 -0.27 -11.36 22.85
CA LEU A 449 1.03 -12.00 22.98
C LEU A 449 2.12 -10.93 23.05
N ASP A 450 3.06 -11.08 23.98
CA ASP A 450 4.15 -10.13 24.15
C ASP A 450 5.47 -10.70 23.61
N MET A 451 6.14 -9.91 22.76
CA MET A 451 7.44 -10.22 22.18
C MET A 451 8.45 -9.11 22.47
N SER A 452 8.15 -8.20 23.39
CA SER A 452 8.96 -7.03 23.73
C SER A 452 10.37 -7.39 24.22
N GLU A 453 10.55 -8.55 24.85
CA GLU A 453 11.86 -9.01 25.33
C GLU A 453 12.62 -9.90 24.33
N MET A 454 12.00 -10.25 23.19
CA MET A 454 12.62 -11.09 22.16
C MET A 454 13.53 -10.27 21.24
N SER A 455 14.70 -10.81 20.88
CA SER A 455 15.50 -10.30 19.77
C SER A 455 14.76 -10.46 18.43
N GLY A 456 15.22 -9.77 17.38
CA GLY A 456 14.55 -9.86 16.07
C GLY A 456 14.54 -11.28 15.48
N GLU A 457 15.58 -12.08 15.71
CA GLU A 457 15.62 -13.48 15.27
C GLU A 457 14.68 -14.36 16.09
N GLU A 458 14.59 -14.12 17.40
CA GLU A 458 13.63 -14.81 18.27
C GLU A 458 12.18 -14.50 17.89
N GLN A 459 11.87 -13.24 17.56
CA GLN A 459 10.56 -12.86 17.02
C GLN A 459 10.26 -13.58 15.70
N PHE A 460 11.22 -13.59 14.77
CA PHE A 460 11.07 -14.31 13.49
C PHE A 460 10.76 -15.79 13.71
N ARG A 461 11.53 -16.46 14.57
CA ARG A 461 11.33 -17.88 14.92
C ARG A 461 10.04 -18.13 15.68
N PHE A 462 9.64 -17.21 16.57
CA PHE A 462 8.39 -17.28 17.31
C PHE A 462 7.19 -17.29 16.37
N MET A 463 7.17 -16.43 15.34
CA MET A 463 6.08 -16.43 14.36
C MET A 463 5.99 -17.74 13.57
N LEU A 464 7.14 -18.30 13.15
CA LEU A 464 7.18 -19.55 12.39
C LEU A 464 6.66 -20.73 13.22
N LYS A 465 7.13 -20.88 14.45
CA LYS A 465 6.78 -22.01 15.33
C LYS A 465 5.31 -22.02 15.74
N ASN A 466 4.67 -20.85 15.81
CA ASN A 466 3.25 -20.74 16.08
C ASN A 466 2.39 -20.72 14.81
N ASN A 467 3.01 -20.89 13.63
CA ASN A 467 2.34 -20.88 12.33
C ASN A 467 1.51 -19.60 12.08
N PHE A 468 2.09 -18.45 12.40
CA PHE A 468 1.41 -17.16 12.30
C PHE A 468 1.56 -16.53 10.91
N PHE A 469 0.42 -16.20 10.31
CA PHE A 469 0.33 -15.30 9.17
C PHE A 469 0.20 -13.86 9.69
N CYS A 470 1.34 -13.18 9.78
CA CYS A 470 1.41 -11.82 10.30
C CYS A 470 0.87 -10.79 9.29
N VAL A 471 0.17 -9.78 9.81
CA VAL A 471 -0.22 -8.52 9.17
C VAL A 471 0.18 -7.36 10.08
N ARG A 472 0.33 -6.17 9.48
CA ARG A 472 0.47 -4.91 10.23
C ARG A 472 -0.51 -3.90 9.66
N ILE A 473 -1.61 -3.69 10.38
CA ILE A 473 -2.64 -2.74 10.02
C ILE A 473 -2.22 -1.36 10.49
N THR A 474 -2.33 -0.38 9.62
CA THR A 474 -2.01 1.01 9.96
C THR A 474 -3.08 1.97 9.44
N ASP A 475 -3.22 3.07 10.15
CA ASP A 475 -3.89 4.28 9.68
C ASP A 475 -3.01 5.50 10.04
N ALA A 476 -3.53 6.72 9.96
CA ALA A 476 -2.90 7.95 10.43
C ALA A 476 -3.83 8.82 11.26
N PHE A 477 -5.15 8.67 11.07
CA PHE A 477 -6.10 9.63 11.60
C PHE A 477 -6.61 9.21 12.99
N ILE A 478 -6.14 9.92 14.01
CA ILE A 478 -6.64 9.76 15.38
C ILE A 478 -8.02 10.46 15.48
N LYS A 479 -9.09 9.67 15.43
CA LYS A 479 -10.45 10.17 15.71
C LYS A 479 -10.59 10.54 17.19
N GLN A 480 -11.52 11.44 17.51
CA GLN A 480 -11.78 11.88 18.88
C GLN A 480 -12.10 10.70 19.83
N THR A 481 -12.82 9.70 19.35
CA THR A 481 -13.17 8.47 20.09
C THR A 481 -11.93 7.71 20.57
N VAL A 482 -11.01 7.37 19.66
CA VAL A 482 -9.75 6.71 20.02
C VAL A 482 -8.82 7.64 20.78
N GLY A 483 -8.83 8.94 20.48
CA GLY A 483 -8.09 9.95 21.25
C GLY A 483 -8.50 9.98 22.72
N ASN A 484 -9.80 9.91 23.02
CA ASN A 484 -10.32 9.84 24.39
C ASN A 484 -9.90 8.54 25.09
N ARG A 485 -9.92 7.40 24.39
CA ARG A 485 -9.45 6.11 24.92
C ARG A 485 -7.95 6.18 25.28
N ILE A 486 -7.13 6.72 24.38
CA ILE A 486 -5.69 6.94 24.62
C ILE A 486 -5.48 7.84 25.84
N ALA A 487 -6.19 8.97 25.91
CA ALA A 487 -6.07 9.92 27.02
C ALA A 487 -6.46 9.28 28.36
N GLN A 488 -7.54 8.49 28.39
CA GLN A 488 -7.97 7.79 29.59
C GLN A 488 -6.96 6.72 30.01
N ALA A 489 -6.46 5.92 29.06
CA ALA A 489 -5.44 4.91 29.32
C ALA A 489 -4.15 5.53 29.87
N ALA A 490 -3.71 6.67 29.30
CA ALA A 490 -2.56 7.41 29.78
C ALA A 490 -2.80 8.00 31.18
N TYR A 491 -3.98 8.58 31.44
CA TYR A 491 -4.35 9.11 32.75
C TYR A 491 -4.30 8.04 33.84
N ASN A 492 -4.73 6.82 33.54
CA ASN A 492 -4.72 5.69 34.47
C ASN A 492 -3.29 5.22 34.83
N LEU A 493 -2.28 5.55 34.04
CA LEU A 493 -0.87 5.27 34.35
C LEU A 493 -0.23 6.35 35.24
N CYS A 494 -0.85 7.52 35.37
CA CYS A 494 -0.32 8.60 36.20
C CYS A 494 -0.49 8.26 37.69
N SER A 495 0.56 8.49 38.47
CA SER A 495 0.47 8.37 39.93
C SER A 495 -0.45 9.47 40.50
N GLN A 496 -1.03 9.22 41.68
CA GLN A 496 -1.88 10.22 42.33
C GLN A 496 -1.10 11.49 42.67
N GLU A 497 0.18 11.36 43.00
CA GLU A 497 1.09 12.48 43.26
C GLU A 497 1.27 13.33 42.00
N PHE A 498 1.55 12.72 40.85
CA PHE A 498 1.69 13.43 39.58
C PHE A 498 0.37 14.12 39.17
N ILE A 499 -0.77 13.45 39.35
CA ILE A 499 -2.08 14.06 39.09
C ILE A 499 -2.31 15.27 40.00
N ALA A 500 -1.95 15.18 41.28
CA ALA A 500 -2.06 16.30 42.22
C ALA A 500 -1.15 17.46 41.82
N GLU A 501 0.06 17.19 41.33
CA GLU A 501 0.98 18.20 40.80
C GLU A 501 0.37 18.93 39.59
N VAL A 502 -0.19 18.19 38.63
CA VAL A 502 -0.86 18.78 37.46
C VAL A 502 -2.08 19.61 37.87
N ARG A 503 -2.88 19.14 38.84
CA ARG A 503 -4.03 19.91 39.37
C ARG A 503 -3.58 21.20 40.04
N LYS A 504 -2.55 21.14 40.88
CA LYS A 504 -1.94 22.32 41.51
C LYS A 504 -1.41 23.29 40.46
N ALA A 505 -0.76 22.79 39.40
CA ALA A 505 -0.32 23.63 38.29
C ALA A 505 -1.50 24.31 37.58
N LYS A 506 -2.62 23.60 37.37
CA LYS A 506 -3.84 24.15 36.74
C LYS A 506 -4.53 25.21 37.60
N GLU A 507 -4.57 25.05 38.92
CA GLU A 507 -5.15 26.06 39.83
C GLU A 507 -4.32 27.35 39.87
N ASN A 508 -3.00 27.22 39.70
CA ASN A 508 -2.06 28.32 39.75
C ASN A 508 -1.83 29.02 38.40
N ASN A 509 -2.30 28.45 37.29
CA ASN A 509 -2.12 29.01 35.95
C ASN A 509 -3.46 29.23 35.25
N ASN A 510 -3.64 30.42 34.68
CA ASN A 510 -4.84 30.79 33.92
C ASN A 510 -4.76 30.31 32.46
N LEU A 511 -3.54 30.12 31.94
CA LEU A 511 -3.27 29.66 30.57
C LEU A 511 -2.11 28.67 30.58
N LEU A 512 -2.24 27.58 29.82
CA LEU A 512 -1.14 26.64 29.58
C LEU A 512 -0.67 26.77 28.13
N LEU A 513 0.60 27.15 27.94
CA LEU A 513 1.24 27.24 26.64
C LEU A 513 2.11 26.00 26.40
N TRP A 514 1.74 25.20 25.41
CA TRP A 514 2.52 24.03 25.01
C TRP A 514 3.53 24.41 23.92
N ILE A 515 4.81 24.27 24.22
CA ILE A 515 5.90 24.52 23.29
C ILE A 515 6.59 23.20 22.95
N ASN A 516 6.35 22.70 21.74
CA ASN A 516 7.05 21.53 21.24
C ASN A 516 8.41 21.95 20.65
N VAL A 517 9.50 21.47 21.26
CA VAL A 517 10.87 21.75 20.83
C VAL A 517 11.36 20.56 20.01
N ARG A 518 11.28 20.66 18.68
CA ARG A 518 11.81 19.63 17.78
C ARG A 518 13.29 19.85 17.53
N THR A 519 14.13 19.01 18.15
CA THR A 519 15.59 19.04 17.96
C THR A 519 16.07 18.30 16.70
N HIS A 520 15.17 17.69 15.90
CA HIS A 520 15.52 16.92 14.69
C HIS A 520 15.15 17.68 13.41
N ASN A 521 16.06 17.76 12.41
CA ASN A 521 15.90 18.29 11.03
C ASN A 521 15.11 19.61 10.82
N LYS A 522 14.66 20.28 11.89
CA LYS A 522 13.83 21.47 11.93
C LYS A 522 14.29 22.39 13.07
N VAL A 523 15.61 22.49 13.25
CA VAL A 523 16.20 23.41 14.22
C VAL A 523 16.36 24.76 13.53
N TRP A 524 15.86 25.82 14.16
CA TRP A 524 16.22 27.19 13.78
C TRP A 524 17.46 27.57 14.58
N VAL A 525 18.43 28.21 13.93
CA VAL A 525 19.77 28.49 14.51
C VAL A 525 19.69 29.26 15.83
N ASP A 526 18.64 30.07 16.01
CA ASP A 526 18.45 30.95 17.17
C ASP A 526 17.30 30.49 18.10
N GLN A 527 16.93 29.21 18.07
CA GLN A 527 15.77 28.69 18.81
C GLN A 527 15.89 28.87 20.33
N ASP A 528 17.11 28.79 20.88
CA ASP A 528 17.38 28.99 22.29
C ASP A 528 17.33 30.46 22.73
N GLU A 529 17.52 31.41 21.80
CA GLU A 529 17.33 32.84 22.05
C GLU A 529 15.88 33.31 21.80
N ASN A 530 15.24 32.76 20.76
CA ASN A 530 13.94 33.26 20.30
C ASN A 530 12.76 32.73 21.13
N TYR A 531 12.82 31.50 21.67
CA TYR A 531 11.77 31.02 22.57
C TYR A 531 11.63 31.90 23.82
N PRO A 532 12.70 32.24 24.56
CA PRO A 532 12.61 33.21 25.65
C PRO A 532 12.03 34.56 25.23
N LYS A 533 12.38 35.09 24.04
CA LYS A 533 11.84 36.37 23.54
C LYS A 533 10.33 36.28 23.30
N ILE A 534 9.85 35.21 22.65
CA ILE A 534 8.42 34.97 22.42
C ILE A 534 7.68 34.82 23.75
N ILE A 535 8.22 34.01 24.67
CA ILE A 535 7.64 33.79 26.00
C ILE A 535 7.53 35.12 26.77
N ASN A 536 8.62 35.91 26.81
CA ASN A 536 8.62 37.20 27.50
C ASN A 536 7.61 38.17 26.87
N SER A 537 7.55 38.25 25.53
CA SER A 537 6.54 39.07 24.85
C SER A 537 5.12 38.63 25.21
N LEU A 538 4.84 37.33 25.23
CA LEU A 538 3.53 36.82 25.63
C LEU A 538 3.21 37.12 27.10
N ILE A 539 4.20 37.08 28.00
CA ILE A 539 4.02 37.46 29.41
C ILE A 539 3.72 38.96 29.53
N ASP A 540 4.42 39.80 28.75
CA ASP A 540 4.21 41.25 28.75
C ASP A 540 2.82 41.60 28.17
N ASP A 541 2.46 41.03 27.02
CA ASP A 541 1.20 41.26 26.31
C ASP A 541 -0.01 40.69 27.07
N PHE A 542 0.18 39.63 27.85
CA PHE A 542 -0.86 38.98 28.67
C PHE A 542 -0.52 39.00 30.16
N SER A 543 -0.09 40.15 30.66
CA SER A 543 0.39 40.33 32.06
C SER A 543 -0.62 39.98 33.16
N ASP A 544 -1.92 39.96 32.84
CA ASP A 544 -3.00 39.53 33.75
C ASP A 544 -3.18 37.99 33.82
N LEU A 545 -2.52 37.24 32.92
CA LEU A 545 -2.59 35.77 32.89
C LEU A 545 -1.39 35.15 33.59
N ARG A 546 -1.67 34.17 34.46
CA ARG A 546 -0.64 33.25 34.96
C ARG A 546 -0.39 32.18 33.88
N ILE A 547 0.78 32.20 33.24
CA ILE A 547 1.10 31.33 32.11
C ILE A 547 1.99 30.17 32.58
N GLY A 548 1.48 28.94 32.49
CA GLY A 548 2.30 27.75 32.64
C GLY A 548 2.85 27.30 31.28
N ILE A 549 4.14 26.95 31.22
CA ILE A 549 4.81 26.58 29.97
C ILE A 549 5.19 25.10 30.03
N VAL A 550 4.77 24.34 29.03
CA VAL A 550 5.13 22.92 28.89
C VAL A 550 6.08 22.77 27.71
N PHE A 551 7.30 22.31 27.99
CA PHE A 551 8.27 21.96 26.95
C PHE A 551 8.16 20.48 26.61
N ASP A 552 7.86 20.18 25.34
CA ASP A 552 7.76 18.83 24.83
C ASP A 552 8.87 18.58 23.79
N GLY A 553 9.85 17.77 24.15
CA GLY A 553 11.03 17.47 23.31
C GLY A 553 12.33 17.37 24.11
N THR A 554 12.74 16.13 24.40
CA THR A 554 14.00 15.67 25.05
C THR A 554 14.23 16.03 26.54
N PRO A 555 14.85 15.11 27.33
CA PRO A 555 15.29 15.39 28.70
C PRO A 555 16.52 16.33 28.79
N ASP A 556 17.25 16.56 27.69
CA ASP A 556 18.45 17.43 27.62
C ASP A 556 18.12 18.92 27.49
N ALA A 557 16.84 19.31 27.49
CA ALA A 557 16.45 20.72 27.52
C ALA A 557 16.81 21.43 28.83
N SER A 558 17.49 20.77 29.79
CA SER A 558 17.84 21.35 31.09
C SER A 558 18.59 22.66 30.99
N ASP A 559 19.43 22.85 29.97
CA ASP A 559 20.16 24.11 29.78
C ASP A 559 19.28 25.22 29.18
N SER A 560 18.36 24.88 28.28
CA SER A 560 17.33 25.81 27.78
C SER A 560 16.37 26.22 28.89
N VAL A 561 15.92 25.25 29.72
CA VAL A 561 15.09 25.48 30.91
C VAL A 561 15.82 26.36 31.92
N LYS A 562 17.12 26.12 32.17
CA LYS A 562 17.96 26.96 33.05
C LYS A 562 18.18 28.38 32.51
N LYS A 563 18.27 28.56 31.19
CA LYS A 563 18.36 29.89 30.56
C LYS A 563 17.03 30.66 30.69
N LEU A 564 15.89 29.96 30.60
CA LEU A 564 14.55 30.53 30.82
C LEU A 564 14.32 30.90 32.30
N SER A 565 14.82 30.09 33.25
CA SER A 565 14.66 30.32 34.69
C SER A 565 15.58 31.41 35.27
N LYS A 566 16.37 32.11 34.45
CA LYS A 566 17.40 33.07 34.90
C LYS A 566 16.93 34.53 35.04
N LYS A 567 15.64 34.83 34.93
CA LYS A 567 15.10 36.10 35.43
C LYS A 567 14.43 35.88 36.80
N PRO A 568 15.01 36.43 37.89
CA PRO A 568 14.40 36.36 39.21
C PRO A 568 13.20 37.31 39.22
N ASN A 569 12.07 36.81 39.73
CA ASN A 569 10.79 37.51 39.91
C ASN A 569 9.84 37.50 38.71
N GLN A 570 9.29 36.35 38.36
CA GLN A 570 7.93 36.29 37.80
C GLN A 570 7.15 35.14 38.49
N ARG A 571 5.87 35.42 38.75
CA ARG A 571 4.90 34.65 39.56
C ARG A 571 4.65 33.24 39.04
#